data_AF-A0A952TVC3-F1
#
_entry.id   AF-A0A952TVC3-F1
#
_cell.length_a   1.000
_cell.length_b   1.000
_cell.length_c   1.000
_cell.angle_alpha   90.00
_cell.angle_beta   90.00
_cell.angle_gamma   90.00
#
_symmetry.space_group_name_H-M   'P 1'
#
loop_
_entity.id
_entity.type
_entity.pdbx_description
1 polymer ?
#
loop_
_entity_poly.entity_id
_entity_poly.type
_entity_poly.pdbx_seq_one_letter_code
_entity_poly.pdbx_strand_id
1 'polypeptide(L)'
;MYNFTFINLVIVFFTITSLLPLYSNSVVLVQGKLINKSNNKPIGTKIKFIDDEGKEITSSSNSGEGDFQIVVPSGKKYDVIIEGWLQEKDIQKIDIPVYNSYSELGYEFLLTPLKQGISLASGAFFEKNSEKFNSNFDEVVSELKKLLKHQKGIILEAKISSADSYFKSYKVKENYLDKKGKKKVRDKTVTTEVQLNDLLDKRKLALEEILSSHNIPLKSVNISTELIVNPPKPKVKVKTKGKNKSVSLDELFSENLIITIAKVMKF
;
A
#
# COMPACT_ATOMS: atom_id res chain seq x y z
N MET A 1 9.69 69.07 -29.28
CA MET A 1 9.08 67.88 -29.92
C MET A 1 9.64 66.61 -29.31
N TYR A 2 9.30 66.33 -28.04
CA TYR A 2 9.40 64.99 -27.46
C TYR A 2 7.97 64.56 -27.19
N ASN A 3 7.37 63.95 -28.21
CA ASN A 3 5.95 63.71 -28.30
C ASN A 3 5.58 62.44 -27.55
N PHE A 4 4.82 62.58 -26.47
CA PHE A 4 3.58 61.86 -26.12
C PHE A 4 3.51 60.31 -26.11
N THR A 5 4.48 59.57 -26.64
CA THR A 5 4.44 58.11 -26.77
C THR A 5 5.02 57.38 -25.56
N PHE A 6 5.89 58.03 -24.77
CA PHE A 6 6.51 57.38 -23.61
C PHE A 6 5.58 57.28 -22.38
N ILE A 7 4.62 58.19 -22.25
CA ILE A 7 3.68 58.22 -21.11
C ILE A 7 2.59 57.15 -21.23
N ASN A 8 2.18 56.78 -22.45
CA ASN A 8 1.20 55.71 -22.64
C ASN A 8 1.78 54.30 -22.43
N LEU A 9 3.10 54.11 -22.51
CA LEU A 9 3.72 52.79 -22.30
C LEU A 9 3.80 52.40 -20.81
N VAL A 10 3.90 53.39 -19.91
CA VAL A 10 3.99 53.15 -18.46
C VAL A 10 2.63 52.82 -17.85
N ILE A 11 1.54 53.35 -18.41
CA ILE A 11 0.17 53.09 -17.92
C ILE A 11 -0.29 51.67 -18.30
N VAL A 12 0.12 51.14 -19.45
CA VAL A 12 -0.22 49.76 -19.87
C VAL A 12 0.49 48.71 -19.02
N PHE A 13 1.68 49.01 -18.47
CA PHE A 13 2.37 48.09 -17.56
C PHE A 13 1.72 48.03 -16.16
N PHE A 14 0.98 49.07 -15.76
CA PHE A 14 0.31 49.11 -14.45
C PHE A 14 -1.08 48.44 -14.44
N THR A 15 -1.70 48.24 -15.61
CA THR A 15 -3.02 47.59 -15.70
C THR A 15 -2.96 46.07 -15.83
N ILE A 16 -1.78 45.46 -16.02
CA ILE A 16 -1.64 44.00 -16.19
C ILE A 16 -1.30 43.30 -14.85
N THR A 17 -0.87 44.02 -13.81
CA THR A 17 -0.42 43.41 -12.54
C THR A 17 -1.52 43.12 -11.51
N SER A 18 -2.79 43.47 -11.78
CA SER A 18 -3.87 43.33 -10.78
C SER A 18 -4.76 42.09 -10.93
N LEU A 19 -4.36 41.10 -11.74
CA LEU A 19 -5.04 39.80 -11.83
C LEU A 19 -4.21 38.67 -11.19
N LEU A 20 -3.53 38.96 -10.07
CA LEU A 20 -3.19 37.88 -9.16
C LEU A 20 -4.48 37.56 -8.38
N PRO A 21 -5.04 36.34 -8.48
CA PRO A 21 -6.11 35.95 -7.57
C PRO A 21 -5.56 36.14 -6.16
N LEU A 22 -6.17 37.05 -5.41
CA LEU A 22 -6.03 37.11 -3.96
C LEU A 22 -6.58 35.77 -3.47
N TYR A 23 -5.72 34.74 -3.42
CA TYR A 23 -5.97 33.56 -2.61
C TYR A 23 -6.11 34.09 -1.19
N SER A 24 -7.35 34.25 -0.76
CA SER A 24 -7.61 34.46 0.65
C SER A 24 -7.04 33.21 1.33
N ASN A 25 -6.17 33.42 2.32
CA ASN A 25 -5.71 32.36 3.20
C ASN A 25 -6.87 31.95 4.13
N SER A 26 -8.01 31.59 3.55
CA SER A 26 -9.17 31.15 4.28
C SER A 26 -8.87 29.81 4.92
N VAL A 27 -9.32 29.68 6.14
CA VAL A 27 -9.14 28.49 6.95
C VAL A 27 -10.47 27.80 7.16
N VAL A 28 -10.42 26.49 7.23
CA VAL A 28 -11.56 25.61 7.47
C VAL A 28 -11.34 24.94 8.81
N LEU A 29 -12.37 24.95 9.67
CA LEU A 29 -12.39 24.11 10.86
C LEU A 29 -12.86 22.71 10.44
N VAL A 30 -11.95 21.75 10.49
CA VAL A 30 -12.29 20.33 10.35
C VAL A 30 -12.55 19.78 11.75
N GLN A 31 -13.73 19.23 11.95
CA GLN A 31 -14.16 18.61 13.19
C GLN A 31 -14.70 17.22 12.94
N GLY A 32 -14.70 16.38 13.96
CA GLY A 32 -15.17 15.02 13.76
C GLY A 32 -14.99 14.12 14.96
N LYS A 33 -15.32 12.85 14.77
CA LYS A 33 -15.27 11.81 15.81
C LYS A 33 -14.47 10.60 15.34
N LEU A 34 -13.64 10.07 16.23
CA LEU A 34 -12.91 8.81 16.04
C LEU A 34 -13.61 7.69 16.79
N ILE A 35 -14.03 6.65 16.07
CA ILE A 35 -14.81 5.55 16.63
C ILE A 35 -14.14 4.22 16.30
N ASN A 36 -14.01 3.36 17.30
CA ASN A 36 -13.49 2.01 17.09
C ASN A 36 -14.55 1.14 16.42
N LYS A 37 -14.26 0.65 15.21
CA LYS A 37 -15.17 -0.15 14.39
C LYS A 37 -15.65 -1.44 15.07
N SER A 38 -14.85 -2.01 15.97
CA SER A 38 -15.17 -3.29 16.61
C SER A 38 -16.17 -3.18 17.77
N ASN A 39 -16.19 -2.05 18.47
CA ASN A 39 -16.98 -1.90 19.70
C ASN A 39 -17.71 -0.56 19.82
N ASN A 40 -17.66 0.28 18.78
CA ASN A 40 -18.24 1.62 18.70
C ASN A 40 -17.83 2.57 19.84
N LYS A 41 -16.73 2.29 20.52
CA LYS A 41 -16.22 3.18 21.57
C LYS A 41 -15.44 4.35 20.96
N PRO A 42 -15.52 5.54 21.57
CA PRO A 42 -14.70 6.67 21.17
C PRO A 42 -13.21 6.38 21.36
N ILE A 43 -12.39 6.99 20.50
CA ILE A 43 -10.95 6.83 20.50
C ILE A 43 -10.30 8.17 20.81
N GLY A 44 -9.45 8.19 21.85
CA GLY A 44 -8.50 9.26 22.11
C GLY A 44 -7.12 8.92 21.53
N THR A 45 -6.67 9.66 20.52
CA THR A 45 -5.34 9.49 19.94
C THR A 45 -4.91 10.74 19.17
N LYS A 46 -3.66 10.76 18.71
CA LYS A 46 -3.12 11.81 17.85
C LYS A 46 -3.58 11.62 16.40
N ILE A 47 -3.86 12.75 15.76
CA ILE A 47 -4.28 12.82 14.36
C ILE A 47 -3.31 13.74 13.64
N LYS A 48 -2.88 13.34 12.45
CA LYS A 48 -1.98 14.10 11.59
C LYS A 48 -2.66 14.34 10.25
N PHE A 49 -2.71 15.60 9.83
CA PHE A 49 -3.15 16.00 8.51
C PHE A 49 -1.91 16.43 7.74
N ILE A 50 -1.65 15.77 6.62
CA ILE A 50 -0.45 15.98 5.81
C ILE A 50 -0.90 16.45 4.44
N ASP A 51 -0.54 17.67 4.05
CA ASP A 51 -0.90 18.20 2.74
C ASP A 51 -0.03 17.63 1.60
N ASP A 52 -0.37 17.97 0.36
CA ASP A 52 0.36 17.54 -0.85
C ASP A 52 1.82 18.04 -0.89
N GLU A 53 2.16 19.08 -0.13
CA GLU A 53 3.53 19.60 0.04
C GLU A 53 4.29 18.86 1.16
N GLY A 54 3.63 17.96 1.88
CA GLY A 54 4.17 17.20 3.01
C GLY A 54 4.16 17.97 4.33
N LYS A 55 3.47 19.12 4.41
CA LYS A 55 3.32 19.89 5.65
C LYS A 55 2.34 19.17 6.58
N GLU A 56 2.80 18.91 7.80
CA GLU A 56 2.02 18.23 8.84
C GLU A 56 1.36 19.23 9.79
N ILE A 57 0.07 19.04 10.05
CA ILE A 57 -0.69 19.72 11.11
C ILE A 57 -1.28 18.64 12.01
N THR A 58 -1.06 18.76 13.32
CA THR A 58 -1.45 17.73 14.28
C THR A 58 -2.59 18.20 15.17
N SER A 59 -3.50 17.28 15.49
CA SER A 59 -4.52 17.44 16.52
C SER A 59 -4.59 16.18 17.39
N SER A 60 -5.47 16.16 18.38
CA SER A 60 -5.74 14.99 19.22
C SER A 60 -7.23 14.92 19.52
N SER A 61 -7.77 13.71 19.52
CA SER A 61 -9.16 13.47 19.90
C SER A 61 -9.30 13.29 21.41
N ASN A 62 -10.48 13.66 21.92
CA ASN A 62 -10.88 13.42 23.30
C ASN A 62 -11.04 11.90 23.55
N SER A 63 -10.44 11.36 24.61
CA SER A 63 -10.52 9.92 24.91
C SER A 63 -11.89 9.44 25.40
N GLY A 64 -12.69 10.33 25.98
CA GLY A 64 -14.04 10.03 26.48
C GLY A 64 -15.11 10.12 25.40
N GLU A 65 -14.96 11.03 24.44
CA GLU A 65 -16.00 11.33 23.45
C GLU A 65 -15.57 11.07 21.99
N GLY A 66 -14.26 10.97 21.74
CA GLY A 66 -13.69 10.70 20.41
C GLY A 66 -13.60 11.93 19.51
N ASP A 67 -14.11 13.07 20.00
CA ASP A 67 -14.21 14.30 19.22
C ASP A 67 -12.85 14.98 19.05
N PHE A 68 -12.62 15.52 17.86
CA PHE A 68 -11.43 16.30 17.52
C PHE A 68 -11.80 17.54 16.70
N GLN A 69 -10.92 18.53 16.73
CA GLN A 69 -10.99 19.74 15.93
C GLN A 69 -9.60 20.12 15.43
N ILE A 70 -9.51 20.63 14.21
CA ILE A 70 -8.27 21.11 13.61
C ILE A 70 -8.57 22.20 12.58
N VAL A 71 -7.76 23.24 12.56
CA VAL A 71 -7.87 24.30 11.55
C VAL A 71 -6.86 24.03 10.44
N VAL A 72 -7.34 23.92 9.21
CA VAL A 72 -6.51 23.66 8.03
C VAL A 72 -6.76 24.70 6.92
N PRO A 73 -5.75 25.03 6.10
CA PRO A 73 -5.96 25.83 4.89
C PRO A 73 -7.00 25.23 3.95
N SER A 74 -7.86 26.08 3.37
CA SER A 74 -8.83 25.69 2.35
C SER A 74 -8.16 25.37 1.00
N GLY A 75 -8.88 24.66 0.12
CA GLY A 75 -8.41 24.36 -1.23
C GLY A 75 -7.25 23.35 -1.32
N LYS A 76 -6.99 22.62 -0.23
CA LYS A 76 -5.90 21.63 -0.13
C LYS A 76 -6.46 20.22 0.11
N LYS A 77 -5.71 19.23 -0.34
CA LYS A 77 -5.94 17.82 -0.03
C LYS A 77 -5.03 17.39 1.11
N TYR A 78 -5.53 16.50 1.96
CA TYR A 78 -4.79 16.00 3.11
C TYR A 78 -4.86 14.48 3.17
N ASP A 79 -3.71 13.85 3.33
CA ASP A 79 -3.60 12.50 3.90
C ASP A 79 -3.84 12.61 5.42
N VAL A 80 -4.81 11.86 5.94
CA VAL A 80 -5.16 11.84 7.38
C VAL A 80 -4.58 10.59 8.00
N ILE A 81 -3.67 10.72 8.97
CA ILE A 81 -3.09 9.59 9.70
C ILE A 81 -3.51 9.62 11.16
N ILE A 82 -3.99 8.48 11.66
CA ILE A 82 -4.47 8.34 13.04
C ILE A 82 -3.57 7.36 13.77
N GLU A 83 -2.85 7.84 14.78
CA GLU A 83 -1.76 7.09 15.42
C GLU A 83 -2.30 5.86 16.15
N GLY A 84 -1.78 4.67 15.81
CA GLY A 84 -2.22 3.40 16.42
C GLY A 84 -3.46 2.77 15.76
N TRP A 85 -3.99 3.34 14.67
CA TRP A 85 -5.21 2.88 14.04
C TRP A 85 -5.13 2.83 12.51
N LEU A 86 -5.90 1.92 11.92
CA LEU A 86 -6.12 1.81 10.47
C LEU A 86 -7.49 2.38 10.13
N GLN A 87 -7.52 3.21 9.08
CA GLN A 87 -8.74 3.70 8.46
C GLN A 87 -9.19 2.77 7.33
N GLU A 88 -10.46 2.85 6.99
CA GLU A 88 -10.97 2.31 5.72
C GLU A 88 -10.34 3.06 4.53
N LYS A 89 -10.08 2.35 3.43
CA LYS A 89 -9.27 2.85 2.30
C LYS A 89 -9.77 4.19 1.74
N ASP A 90 -11.08 4.40 1.70
CA ASP A 90 -11.69 5.58 1.07
C ASP A 90 -11.60 6.87 1.93
N ILE A 91 -11.19 6.76 3.20
CA ILE A 91 -11.23 7.89 4.17
C ILE A 91 -9.81 8.36 4.55
N GLN A 92 -8.77 7.79 3.93
CA GLN A 92 -7.38 8.19 4.18
C GLN A 92 -7.03 9.56 3.58
N LYS A 93 -7.81 10.00 2.58
CA LYS A 93 -7.61 11.27 1.89
C LYS A 93 -8.89 12.10 1.97
N ILE A 94 -8.74 13.35 2.40
CA ILE A 94 -9.84 14.31 2.38
C ILE A 94 -9.48 15.49 1.47
N ASP A 95 -10.47 15.95 0.72
CA ASP A 95 -10.39 17.15 -0.10
C ASP A 95 -11.10 18.28 0.63
N ILE A 96 -10.39 19.37 0.91
CA ILE A 96 -10.96 20.56 1.54
C ILE A 96 -11.29 21.55 0.42
N PRO A 97 -12.58 21.82 0.14
CA PRO A 97 -12.96 22.75 -0.90
C PRO A 97 -12.37 24.15 -0.68
N VAL A 98 -12.30 24.93 -1.77
CA VAL A 98 -11.94 26.35 -1.68
C VAL A 98 -13.12 27.10 -1.09
N TYR A 99 -12.89 27.78 0.03
CA TYR A 99 -13.89 28.65 0.66
C TYR A 99 -13.40 30.09 0.66
N ASN A 100 -14.31 31.06 0.51
CA ASN A 100 -13.97 32.48 0.58
C ASN A 100 -14.16 33.08 1.99
N SER A 101 -14.71 32.28 2.90
CA SER A 101 -15.00 32.64 4.29
C SER A 101 -14.71 31.45 5.19
N TYR A 102 -14.76 31.68 6.52
CA TYR A 102 -14.75 30.59 7.49
C TYR A 102 -15.83 29.55 7.14
N SER A 103 -15.49 28.28 7.30
CA SER A 103 -16.38 27.14 7.04
C SER A 103 -15.98 25.98 7.94
N GLU A 104 -16.95 25.12 8.23
CA GLU A 104 -16.77 23.94 9.07
C GLU A 104 -17.07 22.67 8.28
N LEU A 105 -16.24 21.65 8.46
CA LEU A 105 -16.42 20.33 7.86
C LEU A 105 -16.44 19.25 8.94
N GLY A 106 -17.44 18.38 8.88
CA GLY A 106 -17.63 17.26 9.81
C GLY A 106 -17.20 15.92 9.20
N TYR A 107 -16.40 15.13 9.93
CA TYR A 107 -16.03 13.77 9.54
C TYR A 107 -16.23 12.76 10.68
N GLU A 108 -16.61 11.55 10.33
CA GLU A 108 -16.62 10.41 11.24
C GLU A 108 -15.67 9.34 10.71
N PHE A 109 -14.72 8.91 11.55
CA PHE A 109 -13.75 7.89 11.18
C PHE A 109 -14.02 6.60 11.96
N LEU A 110 -14.35 5.54 11.22
CA LEU A 110 -14.41 4.18 11.74
C LEU A 110 -13.03 3.52 11.63
N LEU A 111 -12.50 3.08 12.76
CA LEU A 111 -11.10 2.70 12.87
C LEU A 111 -10.92 1.29 13.39
N THR A 112 -9.93 0.59 12.81
CA THR A 112 -9.48 -0.72 13.29
C THR A 112 -8.16 -0.55 14.04
N PRO A 113 -8.01 -1.08 15.27
CA PRO A 113 -6.77 -0.92 16.03
C PRO A 113 -5.61 -1.62 15.32
N LEU A 114 -4.43 -0.98 15.29
CA LEU A 114 -3.20 -1.63 14.82
C LEU A 114 -2.79 -2.72 15.81
N LYS A 115 -3.01 -3.99 15.44
CA LYS A 115 -2.64 -5.16 16.24
C LYS A 115 -2.00 -6.23 15.38
N GLN A 116 -1.26 -7.12 16.04
CA GLN A 116 -0.67 -8.30 15.41
C GLN A 116 -1.74 -9.16 14.73
N GLY A 117 -1.38 -9.73 13.58
CA GLY A 117 -2.21 -10.65 12.80
C GLY A 117 -3.20 -9.97 11.86
N ILE A 118 -3.27 -8.64 11.81
CA ILE A 118 -4.06 -7.95 10.78
C ILE A 118 -3.39 -8.15 9.41
N SER A 119 -4.17 -8.65 8.45
CA SER A 119 -3.77 -8.70 7.03
C SER A 119 -3.90 -7.31 6.41
N LEU A 120 -2.80 -6.82 5.84
CA LEU A 120 -2.73 -5.55 5.13
C LEU A 120 -2.93 -5.75 3.63
N ALA A 121 -2.42 -6.86 3.10
CA ALA A 121 -2.58 -7.24 1.71
C ALA A 121 -2.56 -8.77 1.58
N SER A 122 -3.44 -9.31 0.75
CA SER A 122 -3.53 -10.75 0.48
C SER A 122 -3.98 -10.93 -0.96
N GLY A 123 -3.26 -11.71 -1.76
CA GLY A 123 -3.64 -11.92 -3.14
C GLY A 123 -2.58 -12.56 -4.03
N ALA A 124 -2.94 -12.70 -5.30
CA ALA A 124 -2.05 -13.09 -6.37
C ALA A 124 -1.24 -11.86 -6.83
N PHE A 125 -0.16 -11.52 -6.13
CA PHE A 125 0.69 -10.38 -6.50
C PHE A 125 1.81 -10.76 -7.47
N PHE A 126 2.25 -12.02 -7.44
CA PHE A 126 3.14 -12.56 -8.46
C PHE A 126 2.37 -13.06 -9.68
N GLU A 127 2.99 -12.96 -10.86
CA GLU A 127 2.55 -13.68 -12.04
C GLU A 127 2.72 -15.20 -11.85
N LYS A 128 1.85 -15.97 -12.51
CA LYS A 128 1.83 -17.43 -12.38
C LYS A 128 3.16 -18.05 -12.83
N ASN A 129 3.73 -18.94 -12.00
CA ASN A 129 5.03 -19.59 -12.23
C ASN A 129 6.20 -18.61 -12.45
N SER A 130 6.09 -17.37 -11.96
CA SER A 130 7.03 -16.29 -12.22
C SER A 130 7.34 -15.53 -10.93
N GLU A 131 8.53 -14.94 -10.88
CA GLU A 131 9.00 -14.03 -9.83
C GLU A 131 8.56 -12.59 -10.03
N LYS A 132 7.94 -12.28 -11.19
CA LYS A 132 7.51 -10.92 -11.52
C LYS A 132 6.23 -10.55 -10.80
N PHE A 133 6.18 -9.34 -10.27
CA PHE A 133 4.95 -8.75 -9.74
C PHE A 133 4.03 -8.30 -10.86
N ASN A 134 2.72 -8.34 -10.60
CA ASN A 134 1.74 -7.69 -11.44
C ASN A 134 1.59 -6.19 -11.10
N SER A 135 0.84 -5.46 -11.92
CA SER A 135 0.62 -4.02 -11.78
C SER A 135 -0.06 -3.59 -10.49
N ASN A 136 -0.75 -4.52 -9.80
CA ASN A 136 -1.51 -4.18 -8.59
C ASN A 136 -0.61 -4.08 -7.35
N PHE A 137 0.60 -4.63 -7.41
CA PHE A 137 1.48 -4.67 -6.25
C PHE A 137 2.14 -3.32 -5.94
N ASP A 138 2.34 -2.46 -6.94
CA ASP A 138 2.92 -1.12 -6.73
C ASP A 138 2.07 -0.25 -5.79
N GLU A 139 0.74 -0.33 -5.91
CA GLU A 139 -0.19 0.38 -5.01
C GLU A 139 -0.05 -0.14 -3.57
N VAL A 140 0.03 -1.45 -3.39
CA VAL A 140 0.25 -2.09 -2.09
C VAL A 140 1.56 -1.62 -1.47
N VAL A 141 2.66 -1.62 -2.23
CA VAL A 141 3.97 -1.17 -1.73
C VAL A 141 3.92 0.31 -1.32
N SER A 142 3.21 1.15 -2.07
CA SER A 142 3.00 2.56 -1.72
C SER A 142 2.21 2.72 -0.41
N GLU A 143 1.12 1.96 -0.22
CA GLU A 143 0.35 1.94 1.03
C GLU A 143 1.21 1.48 2.22
N LEU A 144 2.01 0.42 2.05
CA LEU A 144 2.92 -0.09 3.08
C LEU A 144 4.00 0.93 3.45
N LYS A 145 4.56 1.62 2.45
CA LYS A 145 5.52 2.71 2.68
C LYS A 145 4.91 3.82 3.51
N LYS A 146 3.70 4.26 3.17
CA LYS A 146 2.97 5.28 3.94
C LYS A 146 2.72 4.82 5.36
N LEU A 147 2.21 3.60 5.53
CA LEU A 147 1.96 3.01 6.84
C LEU A 147 3.23 3.02 7.70
N LEU A 148 4.33 2.46 7.21
CA LEU A 148 5.59 2.36 7.97
C LEU A 148 6.25 3.71 8.24
N LYS A 149 6.07 4.69 7.35
CA LYS A 149 6.59 6.05 7.54
C LYS A 149 5.90 6.75 8.71
N HIS A 150 4.59 6.60 8.84
CA HIS A 150 3.79 7.37 9.79
C HIS A 150 3.41 6.59 11.06
N GLN A 151 3.44 5.26 11.02
CA GLN A 151 3.19 4.38 12.16
C GLN A 151 4.50 3.67 12.52
N LYS A 152 5.28 4.28 13.43
CA LYS A 152 6.57 3.71 13.83
C LYS A 152 6.37 2.42 14.63
N GLY A 153 7.39 1.60 14.71
CA GLY A 153 7.38 0.39 15.55
C GLY A 153 6.54 -0.77 15.02
N ILE A 154 5.99 -0.68 13.81
CA ILE A 154 5.38 -1.80 13.11
C ILE A 154 6.48 -2.68 12.50
N ILE A 155 6.34 -3.99 12.68
CA ILE A 155 7.07 -5.02 11.94
C ILE A 155 6.04 -5.81 11.14
N LEU A 156 6.29 -5.97 9.84
CA LEU A 156 5.46 -6.73 8.93
C LEU A 156 5.96 -8.17 8.80
N GLU A 157 5.08 -9.07 8.45
CA GLU A 157 5.40 -10.42 7.98
C GLU A 157 4.87 -10.57 6.56
N ALA A 158 5.74 -10.93 5.63
CA ALA A 158 5.41 -11.24 4.25
C ALA A 158 5.60 -12.74 4.02
N LYS A 159 4.50 -13.45 3.74
CA LYS A 159 4.49 -14.88 3.48
C LYS A 159 4.30 -15.12 1.99
N ILE A 160 5.32 -15.68 1.34
CA ILE A 160 5.32 -16.00 -0.10
C ILE A 160 4.93 -17.47 -0.27
N SER A 161 3.98 -17.76 -1.14
CA SER A 161 3.49 -19.12 -1.38
C SER A 161 3.69 -19.57 -2.83
N SER A 162 3.88 -20.88 -3.01
CA SER A 162 3.93 -21.53 -4.34
C SER A 162 2.57 -22.10 -4.77
N ALA A 163 1.46 -21.73 -4.11
CA ALA A 163 0.10 -22.23 -4.39
C ALA A 163 -0.33 -22.08 -5.85
N ASP A 164 0.17 -21.07 -6.54
CA ASP A 164 -0.18 -20.72 -7.92
C ASP A 164 0.65 -21.46 -8.98
N SER A 165 1.64 -22.25 -8.56
CA SER A 165 2.69 -22.76 -9.44
C SER A 165 2.60 -24.27 -9.68
N TYR A 166 2.73 -24.69 -10.93
CA TYR A 166 2.44 -26.07 -11.38
C TYR A 166 3.54 -26.57 -12.34
N PHE A 167 4.71 -26.87 -11.81
CA PHE A 167 5.82 -27.39 -12.62
C PHE A 167 5.75 -28.91 -12.81
N LYS A 168 6.17 -29.36 -14.00
CA LYS A 168 6.43 -30.79 -14.29
C LYS A 168 7.90 -31.08 -14.03
N SER A 169 8.22 -32.28 -13.55
CA SER A 169 9.61 -32.73 -13.46
C SER A 169 10.21 -32.93 -14.86
N TYR A 170 11.52 -32.69 -14.98
CA TYR A 170 12.27 -32.89 -16.23
C TYR A 170 13.68 -33.42 -15.95
N LYS A 171 14.34 -33.98 -16.97
CA LYS A 171 15.70 -34.52 -16.86
C LYS A 171 16.71 -33.53 -17.44
N VAL A 172 17.81 -33.32 -16.74
CA VAL A 172 18.95 -32.48 -17.17
C VAL A 172 20.21 -33.33 -17.18
N LYS A 173 21.05 -33.14 -18.19
CA LYS A 173 22.38 -33.76 -18.25
C LYS A 173 23.34 -33.04 -17.29
N GLU A 174 23.87 -33.76 -16.30
CA GLU A 174 24.83 -33.25 -15.32
C GLU A 174 26.19 -33.92 -15.54
N ASN A 175 27.26 -33.11 -15.57
CA ASN A 175 28.63 -33.59 -15.56
C ASN A 175 29.05 -33.96 -14.14
N TYR A 176 29.64 -35.14 -13.95
CA TYR A 176 30.19 -35.57 -12.67
C TYR A 176 31.53 -36.28 -12.86
N LEU A 177 32.34 -36.33 -11.79
CA LEU A 177 33.59 -37.09 -11.77
C LEU A 177 33.31 -38.48 -11.21
N ASP A 178 33.79 -39.52 -11.89
CA ASP A 178 33.75 -40.87 -11.34
C ASP A 178 34.82 -41.07 -10.25
N LYS A 179 34.80 -42.20 -9.55
CA LYS A 179 35.77 -42.54 -8.48
C LYS A 179 37.24 -42.51 -8.94
N LYS A 180 37.50 -42.44 -10.26
CA LYS A 180 38.82 -42.36 -10.88
C LYS A 180 39.13 -40.96 -11.45
N GLY A 181 38.30 -39.96 -11.14
CA GLY A 181 38.48 -38.58 -11.61
C GLY A 181 38.13 -38.36 -13.09
N LYS A 182 37.47 -39.31 -13.78
CA LYS A 182 37.07 -39.12 -15.17
C LYS A 182 35.72 -38.41 -15.25
N LYS A 183 35.63 -37.37 -16.09
CA LYS A 183 34.37 -36.65 -16.38
C LYS A 183 33.40 -37.57 -17.12
N LYS A 184 32.17 -37.68 -16.62
CA LYS A 184 31.05 -38.43 -17.21
C LYS A 184 29.77 -37.59 -17.16
N VAL A 185 28.81 -37.95 -18.00
CA VAL A 185 27.48 -37.32 -18.06
C VAL A 185 26.44 -38.31 -17.54
N ARG A 186 25.51 -37.86 -16.71
CA ARG A 186 24.32 -38.61 -16.30
C ARG A 186 23.07 -37.75 -16.42
N ASP A 187 21.92 -38.39 -16.58
CA ASP A 187 20.63 -37.71 -16.44
C ASP A 187 20.31 -37.53 -14.95
N LYS A 188 20.04 -36.28 -14.55
CA LYS A 188 19.53 -35.90 -13.24
C LYS A 188 18.10 -35.42 -13.39
N THR A 189 17.17 -36.03 -12.66
CA THR A 189 15.78 -35.57 -12.61
C THR A 189 15.69 -34.33 -11.71
N VAL A 190 15.27 -33.20 -12.27
CA VAL A 190 14.88 -32.03 -11.52
C VAL A 190 13.42 -32.23 -11.10
N THR A 191 13.19 -32.36 -9.80
CA THR A 191 11.85 -32.56 -9.25
C THR A 191 11.04 -31.27 -9.28
N THR A 192 9.72 -31.38 -9.20
CA THR A 192 8.82 -30.21 -9.06
C THR A 192 9.16 -29.42 -7.79
N GLU A 193 9.47 -30.12 -6.70
CA GLU A 193 9.85 -29.51 -5.42
C GLU A 193 11.09 -28.62 -5.52
N VAL A 194 12.13 -29.07 -6.24
CA VAL A 194 13.35 -28.27 -6.46
C VAL A 194 13.03 -27.00 -7.26
N GLN A 195 12.17 -27.10 -8.28
CA GLN A 195 11.75 -25.94 -9.08
C GLN A 195 10.92 -24.94 -8.27
N LEU A 196 10.03 -25.42 -7.41
CA LEU A 196 9.20 -24.55 -6.57
C LEU A 196 10.05 -23.83 -5.51
N ASN A 197 11.04 -24.49 -4.91
CA ASN A 197 11.97 -23.82 -4.00
C ASN A 197 12.79 -22.74 -4.72
N ASP A 198 13.33 -23.03 -5.90
CA ASP A 198 14.04 -22.04 -6.72
C ASP A 198 13.14 -20.84 -7.08
N LEU A 199 11.86 -21.08 -7.39
CA LEU A 199 10.90 -20.00 -7.61
C LEU A 199 10.64 -19.17 -6.33
N LEU A 200 10.49 -19.81 -5.17
CA LEU A 200 10.27 -19.11 -3.90
C LEU A 200 11.49 -18.24 -3.52
N ASP A 201 12.69 -18.72 -3.74
CA ASP A 201 13.93 -17.95 -3.53
C ASP A 201 13.98 -16.73 -4.46
N LYS A 202 13.64 -16.90 -5.74
CA LYS A 202 13.55 -15.78 -6.70
C LYS A 202 12.48 -14.76 -6.32
N ARG A 203 11.29 -15.22 -5.91
CA ARG A 203 10.20 -14.35 -5.43
C ARG A 203 10.60 -13.58 -4.19
N LYS A 204 11.33 -14.22 -3.26
CA LYS A 204 11.87 -13.56 -2.07
C LYS A 204 12.85 -12.45 -2.45
N LEU A 205 13.79 -12.73 -3.35
CA LEU A 205 14.75 -11.73 -3.84
C LEU A 205 14.02 -10.57 -4.54
N ALA A 206 13.06 -10.85 -5.42
CA ALA A 206 12.26 -9.83 -6.08
C ALA A 206 11.50 -8.95 -5.08
N LEU A 207 10.94 -9.54 -4.01
CA LEU A 207 10.29 -8.80 -2.94
C LEU A 207 11.27 -7.90 -2.16
N GLU A 208 12.47 -8.40 -1.86
CA GLU A 208 13.50 -7.60 -1.19
C GLU A 208 13.95 -6.39 -2.06
N GLU A 209 14.10 -6.61 -3.37
CA GLU A 209 14.46 -5.57 -4.33
C GLU A 209 13.40 -4.48 -4.43
N ILE A 210 12.11 -4.84 -4.57
CA ILE A 210 11.04 -3.85 -4.70
C ILE A 210 10.76 -3.07 -3.41
N LEU A 211 10.90 -3.73 -2.25
CA LEU A 211 10.81 -3.04 -0.96
C LEU A 211 11.96 -2.03 -0.82
N SER A 212 13.18 -2.44 -1.18
CA SER A 212 14.36 -1.58 -1.13
C SER A 212 14.24 -0.39 -2.10
N SER A 213 13.75 -0.61 -3.33
CA SER A 213 13.57 0.46 -4.33
C SER A 213 12.56 1.52 -3.88
N HIS A 214 11.59 1.14 -3.03
CA HIS A 214 10.62 2.06 -2.44
C HIS A 214 11.09 2.70 -1.12
N ASN A 215 12.34 2.46 -0.69
CA ASN A 215 12.90 2.89 0.60
C ASN A 215 12.16 2.30 1.81
N ILE A 216 11.64 1.07 1.70
CA ILE A 216 11.11 0.32 2.83
C ILE A 216 12.27 -0.45 3.47
N PRO A 217 12.57 -0.23 4.76
CA PRO A 217 13.71 -0.88 5.39
C PRO A 217 13.43 -2.37 5.60
N LEU A 218 14.28 -3.26 5.05
CA LEU A 218 14.08 -4.72 5.17
C LEU A 218 14.00 -5.21 6.63
N LYS A 219 14.63 -4.51 7.58
CA LYS A 219 14.52 -4.81 9.02
C LYS A 219 13.10 -4.67 9.60
N SER A 220 12.18 -4.00 8.89
CA SER A 220 10.77 -3.90 9.30
C SER A 220 9.88 -4.94 8.63
N VAL A 221 10.44 -5.87 7.86
CA VAL A 221 9.69 -6.91 7.13
C VAL A 221 10.36 -8.26 7.32
N ASN A 222 9.66 -9.20 7.97
CA ASN A 222 10.08 -10.60 8.04
C ASN A 222 9.52 -11.33 6.82
N ILE A 223 10.38 -11.90 5.99
CA ILE A 223 9.95 -12.63 4.78
C ILE A 223 10.08 -14.13 5.01
N SER A 224 8.99 -14.86 4.86
CA SER A 224 8.91 -16.32 4.96
C SER A 224 8.32 -16.93 3.69
N THR A 225 8.64 -18.21 3.45
CA THR A 225 8.21 -18.93 2.25
C THR A 225 7.43 -20.19 2.62
N GLU A 226 6.38 -20.49 1.86
CA GLU A 226 5.51 -21.64 2.04
C GLU A 226 5.48 -22.47 0.76
N LEU A 227 6.03 -23.68 0.84
CA LEU A 227 6.11 -24.61 -0.27
C LEU A 227 4.86 -25.49 -0.35
N ILE A 228 4.20 -25.47 -1.50
CA ILE A 228 3.01 -26.28 -1.80
C ILE A 228 3.31 -27.12 -3.05
N VAL A 229 3.59 -28.41 -2.85
CA VAL A 229 4.10 -29.32 -3.91
C VAL A 229 3.01 -29.87 -4.83
N ASN A 230 1.73 -29.78 -4.43
CA ASN A 230 0.59 -30.21 -5.25
C ASN A 230 -0.63 -29.32 -5.00
N PRO A 231 -0.61 -28.06 -5.47
CA PRO A 231 -1.77 -27.21 -5.30
C PRO A 231 -2.99 -27.82 -6.04
N PRO A 232 -4.20 -27.71 -5.48
CA PRO A 232 -5.39 -28.16 -6.18
C PRO A 232 -5.46 -27.44 -7.52
N LYS A 233 -5.62 -28.20 -8.62
CA LYS A 233 -5.73 -27.59 -9.95
C LYS A 233 -7.08 -26.87 -10.03
N PRO A 234 -7.12 -25.62 -10.55
CA PRO A 234 -8.38 -24.92 -10.75
C PRO A 234 -9.28 -25.78 -11.65
N LYS A 235 -10.51 -26.04 -11.19
CA LYS A 235 -11.47 -26.82 -11.97
C LYS A 235 -11.96 -25.94 -13.10
N VAL A 236 -11.51 -26.21 -14.33
CA VAL A 236 -11.99 -25.50 -15.53
C VAL A 236 -13.51 -25.63 -15.58
N LYS A 237 -14.22 -24.54 -15.32
CA LYS A 237 -15.68 -24.47 -15.50
C LYS A 237 -15.95 -24.54 -17.00
N VAL A 238 -16.30 -25.72 -17.50
CA VAL A 238 -16.92 -25.87 -18.82
C VAL A 238 -18.23 -25.09 -18.77
N LYS A 239 -18.33 -24.00 -19.53
CA LYS A 239 -19.55 -23.20 -19.65
C LYS A 239 -20.62 -24.05 -20.36
N THR A 240 -21.45 -24.75 -19.59
CA THR A 240 -22.77 -25.17 -20.07
C THR A 240 -23.67 -23.94 -20.10
N LYS A 241 -24.35 -23.69 -21.23
CA LYS A 241 -25.33 -22.60 -21.38
C LYS A 241 -26.36 -22.68 -20.26
N GLY A 242 -26.33 -21.72 -19.35
CA GLY A 242 -27.33 -21.59 -18.30
C GLY A 242 -26.73 -20.98 -17.04
N LYS A 243 -27.20 -19.78 -16.70
CA LYS A 243 -26.86 -18.94 -15.55
C LYS A 243 -26.36 -19.74 -14.33
N ASN A 244 -25.24 -19.32 -13.74
CA ASN A 244 -25.07 -19.30 -12.27
C ASN A 244 -23.83 -18.51 -11.83
N LYS A 245 -24.06 -17.56 -10.91
CA LYS A 245 -23.03 -16.85 -10.14
C LYS A 245 -22.47 -17.88 -9.15
N SER A 246 -21.29 -18.41 -9.45
CA SER A 246 -20.56 -19.33 -8.58
C SER A 246 -19.26 -18.65 -8.18
N VAL A 247 -19.15 -18.23 -6.92
CA VAL A 247 -17.88 -17.81 -6.33
C VAL A 247 -16.93 -19.01 -6.45
N SER A 248 -15.88 -18.87 -7.25
CA SER A 248 -14.97 -19.96 -7.58
C SER A 248 -14.01 -20.22 -6.43
N LEU A 249 -13.88 -21.49 -6.05
CA LEU A 249 -12.77 -22.05 -5.25
C LEU A 249 -11.37 -21.64 -5.76
N ASP A 250 -11.27 -21.09 -6.97
CA ASP A 250 -10.05 -20.55 -7.57
C ASP A 250 -9.51 -19.29 -6.85
N GLU A 251 -10.33 -18.54 -6.12
CA GLU A 251 -9.87 -17.33 -5.40
C GLU A 251 -9.03 -17.68 -4.16
N LEU A 252 -9.37 -18.75 -3.44
CA LEU A 252 -8.71 -19.17 -2.19
C LEU A 252 -7.33 -19.83 -2.40
N PHE A 253 -7.01 -20.30 -3.61
CA PHE A 253 -5.71 -20.90 -3.94
C PHE A 253 -4.85 -19.99 -4.84
N SER A 254 -5.26 -18.74 -5.02
CA SER A 254 -4.54 -17.75 -5.82
C SER A 254 -3.57 -16.89 -5.02
N GLU A 255 -3.69 -16.89 -3.69
CA GLU A 255 -2.86 -16.06 -2.83
C GLU A 255 -1.42 -16.58 -2.81
N ASN A 256 -0.54 -15.88 -3.53
CA ASN A 256 0.89 -16.19 -3.60
C ASN A 256 1.73 -15.24 -2.74
N LEU A 257 1.12 -14.20 -2.16
CA LEU A 257 1.74 -13.33 -1.18
C LEU A 257 0.69 -12.76 -0.21
N ILE A 258 0.98 -12.90 1.09
CA ILE A 258 0.18 -12.33 2.19
C ILE A 258 1.11 -11.46 3.04
N ILE A 259 0.67 -10.24 3.34
CA ILE A 259 1.40 -9.29 4.18
C ILE A 259 0.54 -8.98 5.41
N THR A 260 1.06 -9.28 6.59
CA THR A 260 0.38 -9.05 7.87
C THR A 260 1.23 -8.22 8.83
N ILE A 261 0.61 -7.69 9.88
CA ILE A 261 1.34 -7.08 10.99
C ILE A 261 1.87 -8.19 11.90
N ALA A 262 3.19 -8.40 11.90
CA ALA A 262 3.85 -9.36 12.77
C ALA A 262 3.93 -8.86 14.22
N LYS A 263 4.22 -7.57 14.41
CA LYS A 263 4.38 -6.97 15.73
C LYS A 263 4.13 -5.47 15.68
N VAL A 264 3.54 -4.95 16.76
CA VAL A 264 3.46 -3.51 17.03
C VAL A 264 4.24 -3.25 18.32
N MET A 265 5.33 -2.49 18.24
CA MET A 265 6.07 -2.07 19.42
C MET A 265 5.27 -1.00 20.17
N LYS A 266 5.19 -1.12 21.49
CA LYS A 266 4.58 -0.06 22.31
C LYS A 266 5.43 1.19 22.20
N PHE A 267 4.74 2.32 22.03
CA PHE A 267 5.32 3.66 22.10
C PHE A 267 5.50 4.09 23.55
#